data_AF-A0A7W7VXA6-F1
#
_entry.id   AF-A0A7W7VXA6-F1
#
_cell.length_a   1.000
_cell.length_b   1.000
_cell.length_c   1.000
_cell.angle_alpha   90.00
_cell.angle_beta   90.00
_cell.angle_gamma   90.00
#
_symmetry.space_group_name_H-M   'P 1'
#
loop_
_entity.id
_entity.type
_entity.pdbx_description
1 polymer ?
#
loop_
_entity_poly.entity_id
_entity_poly.type
_entity_poly.pdbx_seq_one_letter_code
_entity_poly.pdbx_strand_id
1 'polypeptide(L)' 'MDILEVGVMPKTVIDIDEEALARAAELLGTATKKDTVNAALRDVVARHARAAAVADFMTDLDSGLYADLLDPEVMGQAWR' A
#
# COMPACT_ATOMS: atom_id res chain seq x y z
N MET A 1 -20.73 3.08 -20.26
CA MET A 1 -20.84 2.39 -18.97
C MET A 1 -19.68 2.86 -18.13
N ASP A 2 -20.03 3.52 -17.02
CA ASP A 2 -19.18 4.02 -15.92
C ASP A 2 -18.03 4.97 -16.26
N ILE A 3 -18.41 6.24 -16.30
CA ILE A 3 -17.57 7.34 -15.83
C ILE A 3 -17.02 6.99 -14.45
N LEU A 4 -15.68 7.04 -14.34
CA LEU A 4 -14.90 6.89 -13.12
C LEU A 4 -15.62 7.53 -11.94
N GLU A 5 -16.11 6.72 -11.01
CA GLU A 5 -16.51 7.18 -9.69
C GLU A 5 -15.23 7.63 -8.98
N VAL A 6 -14.82 8.87 -9.22
CA VAL A 6 -13.95 9.59 -8.29
C VAL A 6 -14.77 9.66 -7.01
N GLY A 7 -14.55 8.68 -6.13
CA GLY A 7 -15.31 8.49 -4.90
C GLY A 7 -15.57 9.84 -4.25
N VAL A 8 -16.85 10.11 -3.98
CA VAL A 8 -17.27 11.36 -3.35
C VAL A 8 -16.35 11.60 -2.16
N MET A 9 -15.65 12.75 -2.15
CA MET A 9 -14.87 13.19 -1.00
C MET A 9 -15.76 14.10 -0.17
N PRO A 10 -16.59 13.54 0.75
CA PRO A 10 -17.47 14.35 1.56
C PRO A 10 -16.64 15.38 2.33
N LYS A 11 -17.22 16.56 2.54
CA LYS A 11 -16.60 17.55 3.42
C LYS A 11 -16.77 17.07 4.85
N THR A 12 -15.65 16.84 5.52
CA THR A 12 -15.62 16.51 6.94
C THR A 12 -14.91 17.65 7.67
N VAL A 13 -15.57 18.23 8.66
CA VAL A 13 -14.97 19.24 9.54
C VAL A 13 -14.38 18.51 10.73
N ILE A 14 -13.06 18.60 10.89
CA ILE A 14 -12.31 18.02 12.00
C ILE A 14 -11.30 19.04 12.50
N ASP A 15 -11.05 19.04 13.80
CA ASP A 15 -9.87 19.69 14.35
C ASP A 15 -8.66 18.80 14.07
N ILE A 16 -7.56 19.40 13.63
CA ILE A 16 -6.34 18.68 13.25
C ILE A 16 -5.14 19.33 13.90
N ASP A 17 -4.18 18.51 14.33
CA ASP A 17 -2.89 19.00 14.79
C ASP A 17 -2.12 19.59 13.60
N GLU A 18 -1.93 20.91 13.61
CA GLU A 18 -1.27 21.65 12.54
C GLU A 18 0.22 21.32 12.42
N GLU A 19 0.90 20.98 13.52
CA GLU A 19 2.31 20.59 13.48
C GLU A 19 2.44 19.22 12.83
N ALA A 20 1.64 18.25 13.26
CA ALA A 20 1.61 16.92 12.66
C ALA A 20 1.25 16.98 11.16
N LEU A 21 0.29 17.84 10.79
CA LEU A 21 -0.11 18.05 9.41
C LEU A 21 1.03 18.64 8.56
N ALA A 22 1.76 19.62 9.07
CA ALA A 22 2.91 20.20 8.37
C ALA A 22 4.02 19.17 8.17
N ARG A 23 4.36 18.39 9.20
CA ARG A 23 5.35 17.32 9.10
C ARG A 23 4.94 16.25 8.09
N ALA A 24 3.66 15.86 8.08
CA ALA A 24 3.13 14.94 7.09
C ALA A 24 3.19 15.52 5.67
N ALA A 25 2.90 16.82 5.51
CA ALA A 25 2.93 17.48 4.20
C ALA A 25 4.33 17.48 3.60
N GLU A 26 5.36 17.76 4.41
CA GLU A 26 6.76 17.68 4.02
C GLU A 26 7.16 16.25 3.60
N LEU A 27 6.84 15.26 4.45
CA LEU A 27 7.19 13.85 4.19
C LEU A 27 6.50 13.30 2.92
N LEU A 28 5.27 13.74 2.67
CA LEU A 28 4.46 13.27 1.55
C LEU A 28 4.60 14.15 0.30
N GLY A 29 5.32 15.28 0.37
CA GLY A 29 5.48 16.22 -0.74
C GLY A 29 4.16 16.84 -1.21
N THR A 30 3.24 17.15 -0.28
CA THR A 30 1.90 17.67 -0.60
C THR A 30 1.77 19.16 -0.27
N ALA A 31 0.96 19.88 -1.05
CA ALA A 31 0.83 21.34 -0.94
C ALA A 31 -0.42 21.80 -0.18
N THR A 32 -1.46 20.97 -0.12
CA THR A 32 -2.73 21.33 0.53
C THR A 32 -3.06 20.39 1.67
N LYS A 33 -3.72 20.92 2.71
CA LYS A 33 -4.17 20.13 3.88
C LYS A 33 -4.99 18.91 3.47
N LYS A 34 -5.92 19.08 2.51
CA LYS A 34 -6.73 17.99 1.97
C LYS A 34 -5.85 16.93 1.32
N ASP A 35 -4.89 17.32 0.49
CA ASP A 35 -4.01 16.37 -0.20
C ASP A 35 -3.13 15.62 0.80
N THR A 36 -2.60 16.31 1.80
CA THR A 36 -1.81 15.70 2.89
C THR A 36 -2.62 14.65 3.64
N VAL A 37 -3.83 14.99 4.10
CA VAL A 37 -4.69 14.06 4.85
C VAL A 37 -5.03 12.85 4.00
N ASN A 38 -5.43 13.05 2.75
CA ASN A 38 -5.82 11.94 1.88
C ASN A 38 -4.62 11.07 1.48
N ALA A 39 -3.44 11.66 1.26
CA ALA A 39 -2.22 10.93 1.00
C ALA A 39 -1.78 10.12 2.23
N ALA A 40 -1.84 10.71 3.42
CA ALA A 40 -1.51 10.02 4.68
C ALA A 40 -2.41 8.80 4.92
N LEU A 41 -3.74 8.95 4.72
CA LEU A 41 -4.68 7.84 4.86
C LEU A 41 -4.38 6.70 3.89
N ARG A 42 -4.12 7.01 2.61
CA ARG A 42 -3.75 6.00 1.61
C ARG A 42 -2.43 5.32 1.95
N ASP A 43 -1.44 6.10 2.41
CA ASP A 43 -0.13 5.57 2.76
C ASP A 43 -0.19 4.63 3.96
N VAL A 44 -0.99 4.93 4.99
CA VAL A 44 -1.19 4.02 6.13
C VAL A 44 -1.79 2.69 5.69
N VAL A 45 -2.83 2.72 4.85
CA VAL A 45 -3.44 1.50 4.30
C VAL A 45 -2.42 0.71 3.47
N ALA A 46 -1.67 1.40 2.60
CA ALA A 46 -0.67 0.76 1.76
C ALA A 46 0.48 0.15 2.58
N ARG A 47 0.93 0.82 3.66
CA ARG A 47 1.93 0.27 4.59
C ARG A 47 1.46 -1.00 5.25
N HIS A 48 0.20 -1.02 5.71
CA HIS A 48 -0.37 -2.21 6.33
C HIS A 48 -0.50 -3.36 5.33
N ALA A 49 -1.00 -3.09 4.12
CA ALA A 49 -1.10 -4.10 3.06
C ALA A 49 0.27 -4.68 2.67
N ARG A 50 1.31 -3.83 2.56
CA ARG A 50 2.68 -4.30 2.31
C ARG A 50 3.20 -5.20 3.43
N ALA A 51 2.94 -4.86 4.69
CA ALA A 51 3.36 -5.67 5.83
C ALA A 51 2.64 -7.04 5.85
N ALA A 52 1.33 -7.05 5.58
CA ALA A 52 0.56 -8.29 5.47
C ALA A 52 1.08 -9.19 4.35
N ALA A 53 1.30 -8.64 3.15
CA ALA A 53 1.83 -9.39 2.02
C ALA A 53 3.20 -10.02 2.30
N VAL A 54 4.07 -9.33 3.06
CA VAL A 54 5.36 -9.89 3.49
C VAL A 54 5.15 -11.04 4.48
N ALA A 55 4.23 -10.91 5.43
CA ALA A 55 3.94 -11.98 6.39
C ALA A 55 3.34 -13.23 5.71
N ASP A 56 2.44 -13.03 4.76
CA ASP A 56 1.87 -14.11 3.94
C ASP A 56 2.97 -14.80 3.14
N PHE A 57 3.83 -14.02 2.47
CA PHE A 57 4.97 -14.57 1.74
C PHE A 57 5.93 -15.39 2.62
N MET A 58 6.21 -14.94 3.85
CA MET A 58 7.02 -15.71 4.80
C MET A 58 6.34 -17.02 5.20
N THR A 59 5.03 -16.99 5.43
CA THR A 59 4.24 -18.20 5.74
C THR A 59 4.29 -19.20 4.59
N ASP A 60 4.15 -18.73 3.36
CA ASP A 60 4.21 -19.57 2.17
C ASP A 60 5.60 -20.22 2.01
N LEU A 61 6.67 -19.47 2.23
CA LEU A 61 8.04 -19.98 2.21
C LEU A 61 8.23 -21.11 3.23
N ASP A 62 7.79 -20.89 4.48
CA ASP A 62 7.90 -21.89 5.55
C ASP A 62 7.05 -23.13 5.29
N SER A 63 5.92 -22.98 4.59
CA SER A 63 5.06 -24.10 4.19
C SER A 63 5.64 -24.94 3.04
N GLY A 64 6.69 -24.46 2.37
CA GLY A 64 7.25 -25.07 1.18
C GLY A 64 6.43 -24.85 -0.09
N LEU A 65 5.48 -23.90 -0.08
CA LEU A 65 4.62 -23.60 -1.23
C LEU A 65 5.42 -23.25 -2.49
N TYR A 66 6.60 -22.65 -2.31
CA TYR A 66 7.50 -22.25 -3.40
C TYR A 66 8.71 -23.18 -3.58
N ALA A 67 8.65 -24.41 -3.05
CA ALA A 67 9.78 -25.35 -3.16
C ALA A 67 10.14 -25.71 -4.61
N ASP A 68 9.14 -25.73 -5.50
CA ASP A 68 9.28 -25.97 -6.94
C ASP A 68 9.99 -24.83 -7.68
N LEU A 69 9.76 -23.57 -7.28
CA LEU A 69 10.47 -22.40 -7.81
C LEU A 69 11.96 -22.42 -7.50
N LEU A 70 12.38 -23.19 -6.49
CA LEU A 70 13.78 -23.37 -6.12
C LEU A 70 14.42 -24.59 -6.80
N ASP A 71 13.65 -25.41 -7.52
CA ASP A 71 14.15 -26.56 -8.25
C ASP A 71 14.64 -26.15 -9.65
N PRO A 72 15.95 -26.26 -9.94
CA PRO A 72 16.51 -25.88 -11.24
C PRO A 72 15.99 -26.72 -12.41
N GLU A 73 15.62 -27.99 -12.17
CA GLU A 73 15.06 -28.87 -13.20
C GLU A 73 13.66 -28.41 -13.57
N VAL A 74 12.80 -28.12 -12.58
CA VAL A 74 11.44 -27.60 -12.80
C VAL A 74 11.48 -26.26 -13.52
N MET A 75 12.31 -25.32 -13.03
CA MET A 75 12.41 -23.99 -13.63
C MET A 75 12.98 -24.03 -15.06
N GLY A 76 13.91 -24.94 -15.36
CA GLY A 76 14.43 -25.13 -16.72
C GLY A 76 13.39 -25.67 -17.72
N GLN A 77 12.31 -26.28 -17.24
CA GLN A 77 11.19 -26.73 -18.08
C GLN A 77 10.17 -25.61 -18.35
N ALA A 78 10.02 -24.64 -17.43
CA ALA A 78 9.01 -23.59 -17.52
C ALA A 78 9.32 -22.49 -18.58
N TRP A 79 10.59 -22.30 -18.94
CA TRP A 79 11.04 -21.25 -19.87
C TRP A 79 11.40 -21.76 -21.28
N ARG A 80 10.98 -22.97 -21.63
CA ARG A 80 11.11 -23.53 -23.00
C ARG A 80 9.93 -23.14 -23.88
#